data_AF-A0AAX3U4B3-F1
#
_entry.id   AF-A0AAX3U4B3-F1
#
_cell.length_a   1.000
_cell.length_b   1.000
_cell.length_c   1.000
_cell.angle_alpha   90.00
_cell.angle_beta   90.00
_cell.angle_gamma   90.00
#
_symmetry.space_group_name_H-M   'P 1'
#
loop_
_entity.id
_entity.type
_entity.pdbx_description
1 polymer ?
#
loop_
_entity_poly.entity_id
_entity_poly.type
_entity_poly.pdbx_seq_one_letter_code
_entity_poly.pdbx_strand_id
1 'polypeptide(L)'
;MLSIFEIFKIGVGPSSSHTNGPMIAGYQFTRLIADLSEVKRVQVDLYGSLSLTGKGHHTDRAVVLGLLGNKPDTIKITSAKQSLAVAFEEGMLNLAGSHNLSFDVQTDLIFQSTNLPLHENGMTITAFGKQGQQLAFETYYSVGGGFVATAQELQHGSSQPTVDVEFSFSSADELLFKAEKNGLSLGGLVLRNELAFQSVEEINKKADQIWKVMSLCMQRGLETEGILEGGLHVTRRAPALLKKLEANAAIENDPMEIMDWINLFAFAVSEENAAGGQVVTSPTNGAAGVIPAVLMYYHRFIKPLDTKQLKDFLAVAGAIGILYKTNASISGAEVGCQGEIGVSSSMAAAGLTALRGGSNEQICIAAEIAMEHSLGMTCDPIGGLVQVPCIERNAMGAMKAINASRMALKRTSKCLISLDKVIDTMFQTGKDMNKKYRETSLGGLALIHLAPPCE
;
A
#
# COMPACT_ATOMS: atom_id res chain seq x y z
N MET A 1 -2.83 -7.26 -19.23
CA MET A 1 -2.23 -7.61 -17.92
C MET A 1 -1.88 -6.32 -17.16
N LEU A 2 -1.67 -6.35 -15.84
CA LEU A 2 -1.11 -5.21 -15.09
C LEU A 2 0.42 -5.26 -15.08
N SER A 3 1.08 -4.09 -15.05
CA SER A 3 2.52 -4.02 -14.80
C SER A 3 2.83 -4.30 -13.32
N ILE A 4 3.96 -4.90 -13.00
CA ILE A 4 4.43 -5.07 -11.61
C ILE A 4 4.63 -3.73 -10.89
N PHE A 5 4.92 -2.66 -11.63
CA PHE A 5 5.09 -1.32 -11.06
C PHE A 5 3.76 -0.67 -10.66
N GLU A 6 2.64 -1.27 -11.04
CA GLU A 6 1.31 -0.94 -10.49
C GLU A 6 1.10 -1.52 -9.08
N ILE A 7 1.93 -2.47 -8.65
CA ILE A 7 1.95 -2.97 -7.27
C ILE A 7 2.91 -2.15 -6.40
N PHE A 8 4.05 -1.73 -6.97
CA PHE A 8 5.09 -0.96 -6.29
C PHE A 8 5.08 0.52 -6.68
N LYS A 9 4.19 1.30 -6.06
CA LYS A 9 4.02 2.73 -6.32
C LYS A 9 4.70 3.56 -5.23
N ILE A 10 5.44 4.57 -5.66
CA ILE A 10 5.94 5.60 -4.74
C ILE A 10 4.77 6.51 -4.38
N GLY A 11 4.56 6.71 -3.08
CA GLY A 11 3.51 7.58 -2.56
C GLY A 11 3.87 8.14 -1.19
N VAL A 12 2.84 8.60 -0.47
CA VAL A 12 2.99 9.12 0.88
C VAL A 12 2.10 8.35 1.84
N GLY A 13 2.56 8.18 3.08
CA GLY A 13 1.75 7.59 4.14
C GLY A 13 0.60 8.51 4.59
N PRO A 14 -0.30 8.01 5.46
CA PRO A 14 -0.28 6.67 6.04
C PRO A 14 -1.04 5.59 5.26
N SER A 15 -1.91 5.95 4.31
CA SER A 15 -2.83 4.99 3.69
C SER A 15 -2.90 5.10 2.16
N SER A 16 -2.87 3.97 1.45
CA SER A 16 -3.07 4.00 0.00
C SER A 16 -4.52 4.28 -0.37
N SER A 17 -5.47 3.69 0.36
CA SER A 17 -6.90 3.84 0.14
C SER A 17 -7.41 5.21 0.59
N HIS A 18 -6.88 5.74 1.70
CA HIS A 18 -7.40 6.95 2.33
C HIS A 18 -6.51 8.19 2.15
N THR A 19 -5.25 8.04 1.77
CA THR A 19 -4.35 9.18 1.49
C THR A 19 -4.04 9.28 0.00
N ASN A 20 -3.42 8.25 -0.59
CA ASN A 20 -2.99 8.33 -1.99
C ASN A 20 -4.18 8.41 -2.96
N GLY A 21 -5.20 7.57 -2.78
CA GLY A 21 -6.41 7.58 -3.62
C GLY A 21 -7.13 8.93 -3.61
N PRO A 22 -7.54 9.47 -2.46
CA PRO A 22 -8.18 10.78 -2.36
C PRO A 22 -7.34 11.93 -2.93
N MET A 23 -6.01 11.90 -2.78
CA MET A 23 -5.13 12.88 -3.43
C MET A 23 -5.16 12.76 -4.96
N ILE A 24 -5.15 11.53 -5.50
CA ILE A 24 -5.27 11.29 -6.94
C ILE A 24 -6.64 11.74 -7.45
N ALA A 25 -7.72 11.45 -6.72
CA ALA A 25 -9.08 11.87 -7.07
C ALA A 25 -9.19 13.41 -7.13
N GLY A 26 -8.67 14.11 -6.13
CA GLY A 26 -8.61 15.57 -6.13
C GLY A 26 -7.83 16.11 -7.32
N TYR A 27 -6.66 15.54 -7.62
CA TYR A 27 -5.85 15.93 -8.78
C TYR A 27 -6.60 15.70 -10.11
N GLN A 28 -7.18 14.51 -10.29
CA GLN A 28 -7.93 14.15 -11.50
C GLN A 28 -9.15 15.06 -11.69
N PHE A 29 -9.87 15.37 -10.62
CA PHE A 29 -11.03 16.25 -10.66
C PHE A 29 -10.68 17.64 -11.22
N THR A 30 -9.53 18.21 -10.82
CA THR A 30 -9.09 19.51 -11.38
C THR A 30 -8.91 19.49 -12.90
N ARG A 31 -8.70 18.31 -13.50
CA ARG A 31 -8.51 18.13 -14.95
C ARG A 31 -9.82 17.94 -15.71
N LEU A 32 -10.93 17.71 -15.00
CA LEU A 32 -12.27 17.66 -15.59
C LEU A 32 -12.85 19.06 -15.83
N ILE A 33 -12.32 20.08 -15.15
CA ILE A 33 -12.81 21.45 -15.22
C ILE A 33 -12.22 22.13 -16.46
N ALA A 34 -13.08 22.57 -17.38
CA ALA A 34 -12.66 23.20 -18.64
C ALA A 34 -12.02 24.59 -18.43
N ASP A 35 -12.62 25.42 -17.57
CA ASP A 35 -12.09 26.74 -17.20
C ASP A 35 -12.10 26.90 -15.66
N LEU A 36 -10.91 26.86 -15.06
CA LEU A 36 -10.76 27.01 -13.61
C LEU A 36 -11.18 28.40 -13.11
N SER A 37 -11.12 29.44 -13.94
CA SER A 37 -11.41 30.82 -13.53
C SER A 37 -12.89 31.06 -13.21
N GLU A 38 -13.77 30.25 -13.79
CA GLU A 38 -15.21 30.27 -13.55
C GLU A 38 -15.59 29.66 -12.19
N VAL A 39 -14.74 28.81 -11.62
CA VAL A 39 -14.97 28.14 -10.35
C VAL A 39 -14.92 29.15 -9.21
N LYS A 40 -15.96 29.15 -8.36
CA LYS A 40 -16.07 29.99 -7.17
C LYS A 40 -16.11 29.21 -5.87
N ARG A 41 -16.44 27.92 -5.92
CA ARG A 41 -16.48 27.02 -4.77
C ARG A 41 -16.21 25.60 -5.24
N VAL A 42 -15.48 24.83 -4.44
CA VAL A 42 -15.31 23.38 -4.62
C VAL A 42 -15.77 22.72 -3.32
N GLN A 43 -16.58 21.67 -3.44
CA GLN A 43 -17.04 20.87 -2.31
C GLN A 43 -16.57 19.43 -2.49
N VAL A 44 -16.13 18.82 -1.40
CA VAL A 44 -15.78 17.41 -1.29
C VAL A 44 -16.71 16.76 -0.27
N ASP A 45 -17.34 15.67 -0.66
CA ASP A 45 -18.13 14.81 0.24
C ASP A 45 -17.45 13.44 0.35
N LEU A 46 -17.11 13.04 1.57
CA LEU A 46 -16.48 11.76 1.88
C LEU A 46 -17.54 10.81 2.45
N TYR A 47 -17.63 9.59 1.93
CA TYR A 47 -18.64 8.60 2.30
C TYR A 47 -18.01 7.33 2.91
N GLY A 48 -18.82 6.58 3.66
CA GLY A 48 -18.46 5.28 4.19
C GLY A 48 -17.15 5.24 4.97
N SER A 49 -16.28 4.29 4.66
CA SER A 49 -15.01 4.10 5.38
C SER A 49 -14.08 5.32 5.26
N LEU A 50 -14.08 6.00 4.10
CA LEU A 50 -13.35 7.28 3.93
C LEU A 50 -13.83 8.36 4.90
N SER A 51 -15.13 8.37 5.23
CA SER A 51 -15.70 9.28 6.21
C SER A 51 -15.36 8.87 7.64
N LEU A 52 -15.54 7.59 7.96
CA LEU A 52 -15.37 7.05 9.31
C LEU A 52 -13.93 7.14 9.83
N THR A 53 -12.95 6.84 8.98
CA THR A 53 -11.53 6.79 9.37
C THR A 53 -10.70 7.92 8.78
N GLY A 54 -11.31 8.78 7.96
CA GLY A 54 -10.58 9.72 7.12
C GLY A 54 -9.71 10.72 7.89
N LYS A 55 -10.12 11.14 9.09
CA LYS A 55 -9.28 12.04 9.91
C LYS A 55 -7.99 11.35 10.39
N GLY A 56 -8.08 10.09 10.81
CA GLY A 56 -6.93 9.28 11.22
C GLY A 56 -5.99 8.95 10.07
N HIS A 57 -6.54 8.83 8.86
CA HIS A 57 -5.79 8.58 7.63
C HIS A 57 -5.41 9.84 6.84
N HIS A 58 -5.75 11.02 7.35
CA HIS A 58 -5.54 12.31 6.69
C HIS A 58 -6.19 12.45 5.31
N THR A 59 -7.35 11.81 5.10
CA THR A 59 -8.15 11.88 3.85
C THR A 59 -8.53 13.31 3.50
N ASP A 60 -8.93 14.08 4.51
CA ASP A 60 -9.28 15.50 4.39
C ASP A 60 -8.11 16.32 3.84
N ARG A 61 -6.93 16.14 4.40
CA ARG A 61 -5.70 16.79 3.94
C ARG A 61 -5.32 16.31 2.54
N ALA A 62 -5.44 15.01 2.29
CA ALA A 62 -5.01 14.38 1.05
C ALA A 62 -5.82 14.84 -0.17
N VAL A 63 -7.15 14.88 -0.08
CA VAL A 63 -7.99 15.37 -1.18
C VAL A 63 -7.72 16.84 -1.48
N VAL A 64 -7.53 17.67 -0.46
CA VAL A 64 -7.17 19.08 -0.61
C VAL A 64 -5.79 19.24 -1.27
N LEU A 65 -4.80 18.43 -0.88
CA LEU A 65 -3.49 18.40 -1.55
C LEU A 65 -3.62 18.05 -3.04
N GLY A 66 -4.52 17.13 -3.38
CA GLY A 66 -4.87 16.80 -4.76
C GLY A 66 -5.47 17.98 -5.51
N LEU A 67 -6.44 18.68 -4.89
CA LEU A 67 -7.05 19.89 -5.44
C LEU A 67 -6.04 21.04 -5.62
N LEU A 68 -5.00 21.11 -4.79
CA LEU A 68 -3.86 22.03 -4.95
C LEU A 68 -2.91 21.63 -6.11
N GLY A 69 -3.20 20.54 -6.82
CA GLY A 69 -2.42 20.07 -7.98
C GLY A 69 -1.30 19.08 -7.66
N ASN A 70 -1.25 18.53 -6.44
CA ASN A 70 -0.23 17.55 -6.05
C ASN A 70 -0.64 16.12 -6.41
N LYS A 71 0.35 15.26 -6.66
CA LYS A 71 0.18 13.80 -6.77
C LYS A 71 1.09 13.09 -5.76
N PRO A 72 0.70 11.92 -5.21
CA PRO A 72 1.50 11.23 -4.19
C PRO A 72 2.94 10.91 -4.60
N ASP A 73 3.17 10.59 -5.87
CA ASP A 73 4.46 10.17 -6.43
C ASP A 73 5.46 11.33 -6.62
N THR A 74 4.97 12.56 -6.70
CA THR A 74 5.73 13.75 -7.10
C THR A 74 5.60 14.91 -6.12
N ILE A 75 4.83 14.71 -5.04
CA ILE A 75 4.57 15.72 -4.02
C ILE A 75 5.86 16.18 -3.34
N LYS A 76 6.05 17.49 -3.28
CA LYS A 76 7.12 18.13 -2.51
C LYS A 76 6.61 18.45 -1.11
N ILE A 77 6.89 17.57 -0.15
CA ILE A 77 6.30 17.59 1.20
C ILE A 77 6.33 18.99 1.84
N THR A 78 7.47 19.70 1.78
CA THR A 78 7.62 21.02 2.40
C THR A 78 6.66 22.07 1.82
N SER A 79 6.60 22.21 0.50
CA SER A 79 5.69 23.18 -0.13
C SER A 79 4.23 22.75 0.00
N ALA A 80 3.96 21.44 -0.07
CA ALA A 80 2.60 20.92 0.08
C ALA A 80 2.04 21.21 1.47
N LYS A 81 2.84 21.06 2.54
CA LYS A 81 2.45 21.42 3.91
C LYS A 81 2.11 22.91 4.04
N GLN A 82 2.90 23.79 3.41
CA GLN A 82 2.64 25.23 3.42
C GLN A 82 1.32 25.58 2.71
N SER A 83 1.12 25.09 1.48
CA SER A 83 -0.12 25.34 0.73
C SER A 83 -1.35 24.76 1.43
N LEU A 84 -1.21 23.62 2.10
CA LEU A 84 -2.27 23.02 2.88
C LEU A 84 -2.63 23.85 4.12
N ALA A 85 -1.62 24.40 4.82
CA ALA A 85 -1.84 25.30 5.96
C ALA A 85 -2.62 26.54 5.53
N VAL A 86 -2.27 27.17 4.40
CA VAL A 86 -3.03 28.31 3.84
C VAL A 86 -4.49 27.94 3.57
N ALA A 87 -4.75 26.75 3.00
CA ALA A 87 -6.12 26.30 2.75
C ALA A 87 -6.94 26.07 4.04
N PHE A 88 -6.33 25.54 5.10
CA PHE A 88 -7.01 25.20 6.35
C PHE A 88 -7.09 26.37 7.34
N GLU A 89 -6.09 27.24 7.39
CA GLU A 89 -5.97 28.33 8.37
C GLU A 89 -6.45 29.67 7.83
N GLU A 90 -6.16 29.97 6.55
CA GLU A 90 -6.55 31.24 5.92
C GLU A 90 -7.82 31.11 5.07
N GLY A 91 -8.33 29.89 4.88
CA GLY A 91 -9.53 29.61 4.09
C GLY A 91 -9.34 29.91 2.59
N MET A 92 -8.13 29.73 2.07
CA MET A 92 -7.77 30.07 0.69
C MET A 92 -7.19 28.85 -0.04
N LEU A 93 -7.91 28.35 -1.05
CA LEU A 93 -7.48 27.24 -1.89
C LEU A 93 -6.95 27.76 -3.23
N ASN A 94 -5.69 27.46 -3.54
CA ASN A 94 -5.13 27.68 -4.88
C ASN A 94 -5.38 26.46 -5.77
N LEU A 95 -6.59 26.38 -6.33
CA LEU A 95 -7.07 25.26 -7.15
C LEU A 95 -6.15 25.02 -8.34
N ALA A 96 -5.71 23.76 -8.48
CA ALA A 96 -4.71 23.29 -9.44
C ALA A 96 -3.38 24.07 -9.45
N GLY A 97 -3.11 24.86 -8.40
CA GLY A 97 -1.97 25.75 -8.31
C GLY A 97 -2.07 27.04 -9.12
N SER A 98 -3.21 27.33 -9.76
CA SER A 98 -3.38 28.48 -10.67
C SER A 98 -4.54 29.42 -10.34
N HIS A 99 -5.53 29.01 -9.55
CA HIS A 99 -6.75 29.78 -9.32
C HIS A 99 -7.12 29.84 -7.84
N ASN A 100 -7.06 31.03 -7.24
CA ASN A 100 -7.39 31.24 -5.84
C ASN A 100 -8.91 31.37 -5.63
N LEU A 101 -9.45 30.61 -4.69
CA LEU A 101 -10.83 30.68 -4.26
C LEU A 101 -10.95 30.53 -2.74
N SER A 102 -12.02 31.10 -2.17
CA SER A 102 -12.37 30.91 -0.76
C SER A 102 -12.75 29.45 -0.53
N PHE A 103 -12.24 28.86 0.54
CA PHE A 103 -12.47 27.48 0.91
C PHE A 103 -12.72 27.37 2.41
N ASP A 104 -13.93 27.01 2.80
CA ASP A 104 -14.29 26.80 4.19
C ASP A 104 -14.33 25.29 4.47
N VAL A 105 -13.35 24.79 5.22
CA VAL A 105 -13.23 23.37 5.56
C VAL A 105 -14.51 22.81 6.19
N GLN A 106 -15.27 23.60 6.96
CA GLN A 106 -16.48 23.12 7.63
C GLN A 106 -17.66 22.91 6.67
N THR A 107 -17.76 23.72 5.61
CA THR A 107 -18.87 23.65 4.65
C THR A 107 -18.50 22.97 3.34
N ASP A 108 -17.22 22.93 3.01
CA ASP A 108 -16.71 22.49 1.72
C ASP A 108 -16.03 21.11 1.80
N LEU A 109 -15.78 20.59 3.01
CA LEU A 109 -15.26 19.24 3.22
C LEU A 109 -16.16 18.47 4.19
N ILE A 110 -17.11 17.72 3.62
CA ILE A 110 -18.22 17.12 4.35
C ILE A 110 -17.96 15.62 4.58
N PHE A 111 -18.00 15.22 5.85
CA PHE A 111 -17.97 13.81 6.26
C PHE A 111 -19.39 13.27 6.33
N GLN A 112 -19.79 12.49 5.34
CA GLN A 112 -21.14 11.96 5.21
C GLN A 112 -21.32 10.71 6.09
N SER A 113 -22.51 10.53 6.66
CA SER A 113 -22.87 9.35 7.45
C SER A 113 -23.39 8.19 6.60
N THR A 114 -23.51 8.39 5.29
CA THR A 114 -24.05 7.43 4.33
C THR A 114 -22.93 6.75 3.52
N ASN A 115 -23.28 5.68 2.83
CA ASN A 115 -22.40 4.95 1.93
C ASN A 115 -22.82 5.18 0.48
N LEU A 116 -21.84 5.23 -0.41
CA LEU A 116 -22.08 5.11 -1.85
C LEU A 116 -22.24 3.63 -2.25
N PRO A 117 -22.96 3.32 -3.34
CA PRO A 117 -23.43 1.95 -3.61
C PRO A 117 -22.36 0.98 -4.12
N LEU A 118 -21.27 1.46 -4.74
CA LEU A 118 -20.33 0.59 -5.45
C LEU A 118 -19.15 0.09 -4.61
N HIS A 119 -18.69 0.88 -3.63
CA HIS A 119 -17.57 0.51 -2.76
C HIS A 119 -17.59 1.35 -1.47
N GLU A 120 -17.04 0.83 -0.37
CA GLU A 120 -17.08 1.48 0.96
C GLU A 120 -16.25 2.76 1.04
N ASN A 121 -15.22 2.88 0.19
CA ASN A 121 -14.36 4.05 0.08
C ASN A 121 -14.81 4.95 -1.08
N GLY A 122 -15.87 5.74 -0.87
CA GLY A 122 -16.44 6.60 -1.90
C GLY A 122 -16.31 8.10 -1.57
N MET A 123 -16.10 8.93 -2.58
CA MET A 123 -16.12 10.39 -2.45
C MET A 123 -16.77 11.04 -3.66
N THR A 124 -17.38 12.21 -3.48
CA THR A 124 -17.83 13.07 -4.59
C THR A 124 -17.13 14.40 -4.51
N ILE A 125 -16.75 14.95 -5.66
CA ILE A 125 -16.17 16.29 -5.75
C ILE A 125 -17.02 17.11 -6.72
N THR A 126 -17.41 18.31 -6.29
CA THR A 126 -18.29 19.20 -7.06
C THR A 126 -17.67 20.59 -7.16
N ALA A 127 -17.65 21.17 -8.37
CA ALA A 127 -17.22 22.54 -8.60
C ALA A 127 -18.43 23.40 -8.96
N PHE A 128 -18.53 24.58 -8.33
CA PHE A 128 -19.64 25.51 -8.53
C PHE A 128 -19.14 26.84 -9.10
N GLY A 129 -19.96 27.44 -9.96
CA GLY A 129 -19.75 28.77 -10.52
C GLY A 129 -20.33 29.89 -9.67
N LYS A 130 -20.30 31.12 -10.21
CA LYS A 130 -20.70 32.34 -9.49
C LYS A 130 -22.15 32.37 -9.00
N GLN A 131 -23.07 31.69 -9.68
CA GLN A 131 -24.50 31.64 -9.32
C GLN A 131 -24.86 30.35 -8.58
N GLY A 132 -23.86 29.56 -8.14
CA GLY A 132 -24.05 28.26 -7.50
C GLY A 132 -24.39 27.14 -8.48
N GLN A 133 -24.33 27.37 -9.79
CA GLN A 133 -24.50 26.33 -10.79
C GLN A 133 -23.34 25.33 -10.75
N GLN A 134 -23.63 24.05 -10.94
CA GLN A 134 -22.62 22.99 -11.02
C GLN A 134 -21.86 23.10 -12.35
N LEU A 135 -20.55 23.29 -12.28
CA LEU A 135 -19.64 23.33 -13.43
C LEU A 135 -19.04 21.95 -13.71
N ALA A 136 -18.74 21.19 -12.66
CA ALA A 136 -18.23 19.82 -12.75
C ALA A 136 -18.66 19.00 -11.54
N PHE A 137 -18.83 17.70 -11.74
CA PHE A 137 -19.16 16.73 -10.70
C PHE A 137 -18.57 15.39 -11.10
N GLU A 138 -17.93 14.70 -10.16
CA GLU A 138 -17.50 13.32 -10.36
C GLU A 138 -17.55 12.53 -9.06
N THR A 139 -17.88 11.24 -9.18
CA THR A 139 -17.87 10.28 -8.07
C THR A 139 -16.69 9.33 -8.24
N TYR A 140 -15.81 9.32 -7.24
CA TYR A 140 -14.62 8.49 -7.21
C TYR A 140 -14.70 7.43 -6.11
N TYR A 141 -14.13 6.27 -6.38
CA TYR A 141 -13.96 5.19 -5.41
C TYR A 141 -12.49 4.81 -5.29
N SER A 142 -12.01 4.73 -4.05
CA SER A 142 -10.64 4.30 -3.75
C SER A 142 -10.59 2.81 -3.47
N VAL A 143 -10.23 2.02 -4.48
CA VAL A 143 -10.40 0.55 -4.53
C VAL A 143 -9.18 -0.24 -4.02
N GLY A 144 -8.35 0.38 -3.18
CA GLY A 144 -7.14 -0.24 -2.62
C GLY A 144 -5.88 -0.03 -3.47
N GLY A 145 -4.70 -0.19 -2.87
CA GLY A 145 -3.40 -0.01 -3.56
C GLY A 145 -3.13 1.38 -4.14
N GLY A 146 -3.93 2.39 -3.78
CA GLY A 146 -3.82 3.76 -4.32
C GLY A 146 -4.46 3.92 -5.70
N PHE A 147 -5.31 2.98 -6.11
CA PHE A 147 -6.10 3.08 -7.33
C PHE A 147 -7.41 3.84 -7.05
N VAL A 148 -7.79 4.68 -8.00
CA VAL A 148 -9.07 5.38 -8.02
C VAL A 148 -9.80 4.99 -9.30
N ALA A 149 -11.09 4.71 -9.19
CA ALA A 149 -11.97 4.48 -10.32
C ALA A 149 -13.21 5.38 -10.20
N THR A 150 -13.72 5.87 -11.32
CA THR A 150 -15.02 6.57 -11.30
C THR A 150 -16.17 5.59 -11.14
N ALA A 151 -17.36 6.08 -10.77
CA ALA A 151 -18.57 5.26 -10.74
C ALA A 151 -18.84 4.57 -12.08
N GLN A 152 -18.57 5.27 -13.18
CA GLN A 152 -18.75 4.75 -14.54
C GLN A 152 -17.76 3.62 -14.84
N GLU A 153 -16.48 3.78 -14.47
CA GLU A 153 -15.45 2.76 -14.68
C GLU A 153 -15.70 1.49 -13.86
N LEU A 154 -16.23 1.59 -12.65
CA LEU A 154 -16.58 0.41 -11.86
C LEU A 154 -17.79 -0.35 -12.41
N GLN A 155 -18.76 0.35 -13.00
CA GLN A 155 -19.96 -0.29 -13.55
C GLN A 155 -19.76 -0.88 -14.93
N HIS A 156 -18.97 -0.21 -15.79
CA HIS A 156 -18.85 -0.56 -17.21
C HIS A 156 -17.45 -1.05 -17.59
N GLY A 157 -16.54 -1.15 -16.61
CA GLY A 157 -15.12 -1.38 -16.84
C GLY A 157 -14.38 -0.09 -17.22
N SER A 158 -13.08 -0.03 -16.93
CA SER A 158 -12.25 1.09 -17.37
C SER A 158 -12.05 1.02 -18.89
N SER A 159 -12.13 2.17 -19.54
CA SER A 159 -11.83 2.35 -20.97
C SER A 159 -10.32 2.37 -21.26
N GLN A 160 -9.46 2.15 -20.25
CA GLN A 160 -8.03 2.00 -20.49
C GLN A 160 -7.73 0.72 -21.29
N PRO A 161 -6.93 0.83 -22.37
CA PRO A 161 -6.59 -0.31 -23.20
C PRO A 161 -5.83 -1.34 -22.37
N THR A 162 -6.29 -2.59 -22.41
CA THR A 162 -5.55 -3.72 -21.85
C THR A 162 -4.28 -3.90 -22.68
N VAL A 163 -3.12 -3.75 -22.03
CA VAL A 163 -1.84 -4.05 -22.68
C VAL A 163 -1.75 -5.56 -22.86
N ASP A 164 -1.61 -5.98 -24.11
CA ASP A 164 -1.35 -7.36 -24.50
C ASP A 164 0.13 -7.68 -24.27
N VAL A 165 0.41 -8.86 -23.72
CA VAL A 165 1.74 -9.26 -23.26
C VAL A 165 2.03 -10.69 -23.73
N GLU A 166 3.31 -11.00 -23.93
CA GLU A 166 3.77 -12.27 -24.50
C GLU A 166 3.28 -13.50 -23.70
N PHE A 167 3.32 -13.42 -22.36
CA PHE A 167 2.97 -14.50 -21.45
C PHE A 167 1.92 -14.06 -20.42
N SER A 168 0.74 -13.64 -20.88
CA SER A 168 -0.37 -13.27 -19.98
C SER A 168 -0.68 -14.37 -18.97
N PHE A 169 -1.12 -14.05 -17.76
CA PHE A 169 -1.56 -15.06 -16.80
C PHE A 169 -2.65 -14.51 -15.90
N SER A 170 -3.55 -15.39 -15.49
CA SER A 170 -4.63 -15.12 -14.55
C SER A 170 -4.57 -16.01 -13.31
N SER A 171 -3.82 -17.13 -13.34
CA SER A 171 -3.62 -18.02 -12.20
C SER A 171 -2.15 -18.39 -11.99
N ALA A 172 -1.82 -18.86 -10.79
CA ALA A 172 -0.51 -19.41 -10.47
C ALA A 172 -0.21 -20.65 -11.32
N ASP A 173 -1.20 -21.51 -11.53
CA ASP A 173 -1.07 -22.69 -12.39
C ASP A 173 -0.75 -22.30 -13.85
N GLU A 174 -1.39 -21.26 -14.40
CA GLU A 174 -1.07 -20.74 -15.74
C GLU A 174 0.35 -20.16 -15.80
N LEU A 175 0.76 -19.42 -14.77
CA LEU A 175 2.09 -18.85 -14.65
C LEU A 175 3.17 -19.95 -14.63
N LEU A 176 2.97 -20.99 -13.82
CA LEU A 176 3.85 -22.16 -13.75
C LEU A 176 3.93 -22.90 -15.09
N PHE A 177 2.78 -23.20 -15.70
CA PHE A 177 2.71 -23.90 -16.97
C PHE A 177 3.44 -23.13 -18.09
N LYS A 178 3.24 -21.81 -18.18
CA LYS A 178 3.91 -20.98 -19.19
C LYS A 178 5.42 -20.88 -18.93
N ALA A 179 5.85 -20.82 -17.68
CA ALA A 179 7.26 -20.79 -17.34
C ALA A 179 7.95 -22.12 -17.69
N GLU A 180 7.34 -23.26 -17.36
CA GLU A 180 7.84 -24.59 -17.69
C GLU A 180 7.90 -24.80 -19.22
N LYS A 181 6.81 -24.52 -19.93
CA LYS A 181 6.72 -24.68 -21.39
C LYS A 181 7.79 -23.89 -22.15
N ASN A 182 8.21 -22.74 -21.62
CA ASN A 182 9.19 -21.86 -22.25
C ASN A 182 10.61 -21.96 -21.65
N GLY A 183 10.83 -22.80 -20.64
CA GLY A 183 12.12 -22.94 -19.97
C GLY A 183 12.58 -21.65 -19.27
N LEU A 184 11.65 -20.88 -18.70
CA LEU A 184 11.91 -19.61 -18.03
C LEU A 184 11.74 -19.72 -16.51
N SER A 185 12.52 -18.95 -15.75
CA SER A 185 12.16 -18.65 -14.36
C SER A 185 10.93 -17.74 -14.33
N LEU A 186 10.18 -17.74 -13.23
CA LEU A 186 9.03 -16.84 -13.07
C LEU A 186 9.45 -15.37 -13.25
N GLY A 187 10.55 -14.95 -12.64
CA GLY A 187 11.06 -13.58 -12.78
C GLY A 187 11.46 -13.25 -14.23
N GLY A 188 12.08 -14.19 -14.95
CA GLY A 188 12.41 -14.04 -16.37
C GLY A 188 11.17 -13.90 -17.26
N LEU A 189 10.14 -14.71 -17.03
CA LEU A 189 8.87 -14.63 -17.76
C LEU A 189 8.17 -13.29 -17.51
N VAL A 190 8.08 -12.85 -16.25
CA VAL A 190 7.42 -11.60 -15.88
C VAL A 190 8.18 -10.38 -16.43
N LEU A 191 9.51 -10.39 -16.38
CA LEU A 191 10.33 -9.33 -16.97
C LEU A 191 10.15 -9.23 -18.50
N ARG A 192 9.87 -10.33 -19.20
CA ARG A 192 9.51 -10.27 -20.63
C ARG A 192 8.15 -9.63 -20.86
N ASN A 193 7.17 -9.91 -20.01
CA ASN A 193 5.88 -9.21 -20.05
C ASN A 193 6.01 -7.71 -19.80
N GLU A 194 6.92 -7.31 -18.89
CA GLU A 194 7.17 -5.88 -18.62
C GLU A 194 7.68 -5.09 -19.83
N LEU A 195 8.30 -5.76 -20.83
CA LEU A 195 8.77 -5.12 -22.05
C LEU A 195 7.64 -4.59 -22.94
N ALA A 196 6.41 -5.07 -22.75
CA ALA A 196 5.24 -4.52 -23.42
C ALA A 196 4.82 -3.15 -22.88
N PHE A 197 5.23 -2.82 -21.64
CA PHE A 197 4.88 -1.55 -20.99
C PHE A 197 5.98 -0.50 -21.11
N GLN A 198 7.25 -0.92 -21.15
CA GLN A 198 8.41 -0.04 -21.00
C GLN A 198 9.71 -0.74 -21.39
N SER A 199 10.75 0.06 -21.65
CA SER A 199 12.09 -0.43 -22.01
C SER A 199 12.83 -1.11 -20.85
N VAL A 200 13.86 -1.89 -21.16
CA VAL A 200 14.74 -2.53 -20.15
C VAL A 200 15.41 -1.48 -19.26
N GLU A 201 15.81 -0.36 -19.85
CA GLU A 201 16.44 0.78 -19.16
C GLU A 201 15.47 1.41 -18.15
N GLU A 202 14.20 1.55 -18.51
CA GLU A 202 13.16 2.05 -17.60
C GLU A 202 12.86 1.07 -16.48
N ILE A 203 12.82 -0.24 -16.76
CA ILE A 203 12.65 -1.29 -15.73
C ILE A 203 13.81 -1.22 -14.72
N ASN A 204 15.06 -1.11 -15.20
CA ASN A 204 16.24 -0.97 -14.33
C ASN A 204 16.12 0.28 -13.45
N LYS A 205 15.83 1.42 -14.07
CA LYS A 205 15.71 2.71 -13.38
C LYS A 205 14.61 2.69 -12.33
N LYS A 206 13.44 2.11 -12.63
CA LYS A 206 12.33 1.99 -11.68
C LYS A 206 12.67 1.04 -10.53
N ALA A 207 13.32 -0.10 -10.80
CA ALA A 207 13.76 -1.02 -9.76
C ALA A 207 14.73 -0.30 -8.79
N ASP A 208 15.78 0.33 -9.33
CA ASP A 208 16.76 1.07 -8.53
C ASP A 208 16.09 2.23 -7.74
N GLN A 209 15.13 2.91 -8.36
CA GLN A 209 14.37 3.98 -7.68
C GLN A 209 13.52 3.43 -6.53
N ILE A 210 12.82 2.31 -6.71
CA ILE A 210 12.03 1.65 -5.66
C ILE A 210 12.92 1.29 -4.49
N TRP A 211 14.06 0.63 -4.75
CA TRP A 211 14.99 0.26 -3.70
C TRP A 211 15.54 1.50 -2.99
N LYS A 212 15.93 2.53 -3.73
CA LYS A 212 16.39 3.79 -3.16
C LYS A 212 15.34 4.42 -2.24
N VAL A 213 14.08 4.49 -2.65
CA VAL A 213 13.01 5.06 -1.81
C VAL A 213 12.75 4.19 -0.58
N MET A 214 12.73 2.86 -0.73
CA MET A 214 12.62 1.91 0.39
C MET A 214 13.76 2.08 1.40
N SER A 215 15.01 2.15 0.94
CA SER A 215 16.18 2.35 1.81
C SER A 215 16.17 3.71 2.50
N LEU A 216 15.84 4.78 1.78
CA LEU A 216 15.74 6.12 2.36
C LEU A 216 14.59 6.23 3.36
N CYS A 217 13.47 5.55 3.12
CA CYS A 217 12.37 5.45 4.08
C CYS A 217 12.85 4.76 5.35
N MET A 218 13.49 3.60 5.23
CA MET A 218 14.06 2.89 6.37
C MET A 218 15.06 3.76 7.13
N GLN A 219 15.98 4.44 6.43
CA GLN A 219 16.96 5.33 7.06
C GLN A 219 16.30 6.43 7.90
N ARG A 220 15.30 7.14 7.34
CA ARG A 220 14.58 8.17 8.10
C ARG A 220 13.88 7.58 9.33
N GLY A 221 13.32 6.38 9.22
CA GLY A 221 12.68 5.69 10.34
C GLY A 221 13.66 5.30 11.45
N LEU A 222 14.90 4.98 11.10
CA LEU A 222 15.97 4.69 12.06
C LEU A 222 16.48 5.96 12.77
N GLU A 223 16.42 7.12 12.11
CA GLU A 223 16.95 8.39 12.62
C GLU A 223 15.91 9.23 13.38
N THR A 224 14.62 9.10 13.03
CA THR A 224 13.57 9.98 13.53
C THR A 224 13.00 9.48 14.86
N GLU A 225 13.33 10.17 15.95
CA GLU A 225 12.73 9.98 17.26
C GLU A 225 11.39 10.72 17.40
N GLY A 226 10.58 10.35 18.39
CA GLY A 226 9.38 11.07 18.76
C GLY A 226 8.14 10.18 18.90
N ILE A 227 6.98 10.84 18.96
CA ILE A 227 5.66 10.23 19.13
C ILE A 227 4.89 10.37 17.83
N LEU A 228 4.23 9.29 17.40
CA LEU A 228 3.39 9.30 16.19
C LEU A 228 2.14 10.16 16.40
N GLU A 229 1.77 10.93 15.38
CA GLU A 229 0.54 11.73 15.35
C GLU A 229 -0.71 10.83 15.40
N GLY A 230 -1.88 11.35 15.77
CA GLY A 230 -3.14 10.58 15.80
C GLY A 230 -3.69 10.27 17.20
N GLY A 231 -3.01 10.67 18.27
CA GLY A 231 -3.57 10.67 19.63
C GLY A 231 -3.46 9.36 20.41
N LEU A 232 -2.82 8.33 19.85
CA LEU A 232 -2.49 7.09 20.58
C LEU A 232 -1.21 7.20 21.41
N HIS A 233 -0.45 8.29 21.25
CA HIS A 233 0.84 8.51 21.92
C HIS A 233 1.85 7.36 21.71
N VAL A 234 1.80 6.68 20.56
CA VAL A 234 2.73 5.61 20.22
C VAL A 234 4.12 6.20 20.01
N THR A 235 5.08 5.78 20.83
CA THR A 235 6.49 6.17 20.70
C THR A 235 7.14 5.39 19.57
N ARG A 236 7.93 6.06 18.72
CA ARG A 236 8.74 5.41 17.70
C ARG A 236 9.79 4.52 18.35
N ARG A 237 9.83 3.24 17.96
CA ARG A 237 10.66 2.20 18.54
C ARG A 237 11.95 1.96 17.75
N ALA A 238 11.95 2.24 16.45
CA ALA A 238 13.08 1.91 15.60
C ALA A 238 14.42 2.57 16.04
N PRO A 239 14.49 3.87 16.38
CA PRO A 239 15.77 4.49 16.77
C PRO A 239 16.36 3.89 18.05
N ALA A 240 15.52 3.66 19.06
CA ALA A 240 15.96 3.07 20.33
C ALA A 240 16.40 1.61 20.17
N LEU A 241 15.69 0.84 19.35
CA LEU A 241 16.04 -0.55 19.05
C LEU A 241 17.37 -0.64 18.29
N LEU A 242 17.61 0.24 17.31
CA LEU A 242 18.91 0.30 16.61
C LEU A 242 20.06 0.54 17.59
N LYS A 243 19.94 1.56 18.46
CA LYS A 243 20.96 1.86 19.48
C LYS A 243 21.24 0.65 20.37
N LYS A 244 20.20 -0.09 20.75
CA LYS A 244 20.33 -1.30 21.59
C LYS A 244 21.08 -2.42 20.85
N LEU A 245 20.69 -2.72 19.60
CA LEU A 245 21.34 -3.75 18.80
C LEU A 245 22.81 -3.42 18.52
N GLU A 246 23.13 -2.16 18.22
CA GLU A 246 24.52 -1.74 17.97
C GLU A 246 25.37 -1.76 19.24
N ALA A 247 24.83 -1.33 20.39
CA ALA A 247 25.54 -1.37 21.66
C ALA A 247 25.84 -2.80 22.14
N ASN A 248 24.94 -3.74 21.85
CA ASN A 248 25.05 -5.13 22.29
C ASN A 248 25.79 -6.04 21.31
N ALA A 249 26.05 -5.61 20.08
CA ALA A 249 26.62 -6.45 19.02
C ALA A 249 27.96 -7.15 19.38
N ALA A 250 28.74 -6.60 20.31
CA ALA A 250 30.01 -7.19 20.76
C ALA A 250 29.87 -8.12 21.98
N ILE A 251 28.73 -8.11 22.66
CA ILE A 251 28.52 -8.74 23.98
C ILE A 251 27.44 -9.83 23.90
N GLU A 252 26.39 -9.59 23.12
CA GLU A 252 25.24 -10.46 22.97
C GLU A 252 25.50 -11.48 21.85
N ASN A 253 25.32 -12.77 22.15
CA ASN A 253 25.46 -13.86 21.19
C ASN A 253 24.15 -14.66 21.10
N ASP A 254 23.02 -13.95 21.09
CA ASP A 254 21.72 -14.55 20.89
C ASP A 254 21.51 -14.90 19.40
N PRO A 255 21.37 -16.19 19.02
CA PRO A 255 21.06 -16.56 17.65
C PRO A 255 19.77 -15.95 17.11
N MET A 256 18.87 -15.49 17.99
CA MET A 256 17.61 -14.85 17.65
C MET A 256 17.73 -13.36 17.30
N GLU A 257 18.89 -12.73 17.48
CA GLU A 257 19.11 -11.29 17.22
C GLU A 257 18.75 -10.90 15.76
N ILE A 258 18.93 -11.81 14.79
CA ILE A 258 18.53 -11.58 13.40
C ILE A 258 17.04 -11.23 13.29
N MET A 259 16.19 -11.78 14.17
CA MET A 259 14.76 -11.46 14.20
C MET A 259 14.51 -10.03 14.67
N ASP A 260 15.31 -9.54 15.63
CA ASP A 260 15.21 -8.16 16.11
C ASP A 260 15.65 -7.15 15.04
N TRP A 261 16.65 -7.51 14.22
CA TRP A 261 16.99 -6.72 13.03
C TRP A 261 15.85 -6.68 12.00
N ILE A 262 15.17 -7.80 11.75
CA ILE A 262 14.01 -7.83 10.85
C ILE A 262 12.86 -6.97 11.41
N ASN A 263 12.60 -7.06 12.72
CA ASN A 263 11.63 -6.23 13.41
C ASN A 263 11.99 -4.74 13.27
N LEU A 264 13.25 -4.39 13.50
CA LEU A 264 13.77 -3.02 13.35
C LEU A 264 13.51 -2.47 11.93
N PHE A 265 13.84 -3.24 10.89
CA PHE A 265 13.65 -2.80 9.51
C PHE A 265 12.17 -2.56 9.18
N ALA A 266 11.29 -3.44 9.64
CA ALA A 266 9.85 -3.28 9.45
C ALA A 266 9.30 -2.08 10.24
N PHE A 267 9.71 -1.92 11.50
CA PHE A 267 9.31 -0.79 12.35
C PHE A 267 9.72 0.54 11.74
N ALA A 268 10.97 0.67 11.29
CA ALA A 268 11.46 1.92 10.69
C ALA A 268 10.57 2.38 9.53
N VAL A 269 10.21 1.47 8.62
CA VAL A 269 9.35 1.80 7.47
C VAL A 269 7.91 2.05 7.88
N SER A 270 7.35 1.24 8.78
CA SER A 270 5.95 1.38 9.22
C SER A 270 5.74 2.64 10.07
N GLU A 271 6.71 3.05 10.88
CA GLU A 271 6.67 4.28 11.66
C GLU A 271 6.78 5.53 10.76
N GLU A 272 7.62 5.49 9.73
CA GLU A 272 7.66 6.53 8.70
C GLU A 272 6.34 6.62 7.92
N ASN A 273 5.73 5.47 7.59
CA ASN A 273 4.41 5.45 6.96
C ASN A 273 3.38 6.13 7.86
N ALA A 274 3.30 5.72 9.13
CA ALA A 274 2.34 6.26 10.09
C ALA A 274 2.47 7.77 10.29
N ALA A 275 3.68 8.33 10.10
CA ALA A 275 3.93 9.77 10.20
C ALA A 275 3.73 10.54 8.87
N GLY A 276 3.20 9.90 7.82
CA GLY A 276 2.97 10.53 6.52
C GLY A 276 4.24 10.71 5.67
N GLY A 277 5.30 9.95 5.94
CA GLY A 277 6.53 9.96 5.16
C GLY A 277 6.36 9.37 3.76
N GLN A 278 7.37 9.55 2.91
CA GLN A 278 7.40 8.93 1.58
C GLN A 278 7.65 7.43 1.70
N VAL A 279 6.79 6.62 1.08
CA VAL A 279 6.82 5.15 1.13
C VAL A 279 6.62 4.54 -0.26
N VAL A 280 6.92 3.25 -0.40
CA VAL A 280 6.56 2.46 -1.58
C VAL A 280 5.46 1.48 -1.19
N THR A 281 4.38 1.42 -1.95
CA THR A 281 3.31 0.44 -1.72
C THR A 281 3.83 -0.97 -1.96
N SER A 282 3.39 -1.92 -1.13
CA SER A 282 3.69 -3.34 -1.36
C SER A 282 2.70 -4.29 -0.68
N PRO A 283 1.47 -4.48 -1.18
CA PRO A 283 0.80 -3.74 -2.25
C PRO A 283 0.09 -2.47 -1.76
N THR A 284 0.05 -2.22 -0.44
CA THR A 284 -0.52 -1.01 0.18
C THR A 284 0.49 -0.36 1.12
N ASN A 285 0.21 0.87 1.54
CA ASN A 285 1.02 1.63 2.50
C ASN A 285 1.04 0.94 3.88
N GLY A 286 -0.11 0.40 4.31
CA GLY A 286 -0.22 -0.32 5.59
C GLY A 286 0.64 -1.58 5.66
N ALA A 287 1.03 -2.13 4.50
CA ALA A 287 1.93 -3.28 4.37
C ALA A 287 3.32 -2.93 3.80
N ALA A 288 3.69 -1.65 3.79
CA ALA A 288 4.92 -1.16 3.16
C ALA A 288 6.20 -1.63 3.84
N GLY A 289 6.15 -2.13 5.08
CA GLY A 289 7.32 -2.52 5.86
C GLY A 289 7.84 -3.94 5.55
N VAL A 290 6.98 -4.84 5.07
CA VAL A 290 7.33 -6.26 4.89
C VAL A 290 8.41 -6.48 3.83
N ILE A 291 8.16 -6.04 2.59
CA ILE A 291 9.10 -6.20 1.46
C ILE A 291 10.47 -5.57 1.75
N PRO A 292 10.59 -4.29 2.17
CA PRO A 292 11.90 -3.70 2.42
C PRO A 292 12.62 -4.36 3.60
N ALA A 293 11.92 -4.84 4.63
CA ALA A 293 12.54 -5.60 5.71
C ALA A 293 13.15 -6.92 5.21
N VAL A 294 12.43 -7.65 4.34
CA VAL A 294 12.92 -8.90 3.75
C VAL A 294 14.11 -8.66 2.79
N LEU A 295 14.04 -7.61 1.96
CA LEU A 295 15.15 -7.22 1.09
C LEU A 295 16.38 -6.78 1.90
N MET A 296 16.20 -6.01 2.97
CA MET A 296 17.30 -5.58 3.84
C MET A 296 17.92 -6.75 4.61
N TYR A 297 17.10 -7.70 5.07
CA TYR A 297 17.58 -8.95 5.65
C TYR A 297 18.49 -9.70 4.67
N TYR A 298 18.06 -9.87 3.40
CA TYR A 298 18.89 -10.51 2.38
C TYR A 298 20.17 -9.71 2.14
N HIS A 299 20.04 -8.39 1.93
CA HIS A 299 21.16 -7.49 1.65
C HIS A 299 22.23 -7.52 2.73
N ARG A 300 21.82 -7.47 4.00
CA ARG A 300 22.74 -7.36 5.16
C ARG A 300 23.30 -8.69 5.60
N PHE A 301 22.48 -9.74 5.67
CA PHE A 301 22.85 -11.01 6.34
C PHE A 301 23.13 -12.18 5.40
N ILE A 302 22.76 -12.07 4.11
CA ILE A 302 23.01 -13.13 3.14
C ILE A 302 24.04 -12.66 2.11
N LYS A 303 23.70 -11.62 1.34
CA LYS A 303 24.56 -11.05 0.30
C LYS A 303 24.04 -9.67 -0.10
N PRO A 304 24.93 -8.67 -0.31
CA PRO A 304 24.53 -7.39 -0.89
C PRO A 304 23.77 -7.56 -2.21
N LEU A 305 22.57 -6.96 -2.27
CA LEU A 305 21.70 -6.93 -3.44
C LEU A 305 22.34 -6.15 -4.60
N ASP A 306 22.31 -6.75 -5.79
CA ASP A 306 22.53 -6.07 -7.06
C ASP A 306 21.20 -5.77 -7.80
N THR A 307 21.24 -4.93 -8.84
CA THR A 307 20.05 -4.55 -9.63
C THR A 307 19.40 -5.76 -10.32
N LYS A 308 20.16 -6.80 -10.69
CA LYS A 308 19.58 -7.99 -11.32
C LYS A 308 18.74 -8.78 -10.32
N GLN A 309 19.28 -9.01 -9.12
CA GLN A 309 18.57 -9.64 -8.01
C GLN A 309 17.33 -8.84 -7.64
N LEU A 310 17.47 -7.53 -7.48
CA LEU A 310 16.34 -6.66 -7.15
C LEU A 310 15.20 -6.76 -8.19
N LYS A 311 15.52 -6.75 -9.50
CA LYS A 311 14.52 -6.93 -10.55
C LYS A 311 13.84 -8.29 -10.49
N ASP A 312 14.61 -9.36 -10.29
CA ASP A 312 14.05 -10.72 -10.20
C ASP A 312 13.10 -10.85 -9.01
N PHE A 313 13.49 -10.30 -7.86
CA PHE A 313 12.65 -10.22 -6.68
C PHE A 313 11.35 -9.42 -6.96
N LEU A 314 11.46 -8.21 -7.50
CA LEU A 314 10.31 -7.35 -7.79
C LEU A 314 9.38 -7.97 -8.85
N ALA A 315 9.94 -8.67 -9.85
CA ALA A 315 9.17 -9.35 -10.88
C ALA A 315 8.33 -10.49 -10.28
N VAL A 316 8.95 -11.35 -9.48
CA VAL A 316 8.25 -12.45 -8.81
C VAL A 316 7.24 -11.93 -7.79
N ALA A 317 7.65 -11.04 -6.89
CA ALA A 317 6.78 -10.44 -5.89
C ALA A 317 5.60 -9.69 -6.54
N GLY A 318 5.86 -8.93 -7.61
CA GLY A 318 4.85 -8.22 -8.37
C GLY A 318 3.85 -9.15 -9.05
N ALA A 319 4.30 -10.25 -9.63
CA ALA A 319 3.42 -11.26 -10.23
C ALA A 319 2.46 -11.88 -9.20
N ILE A 320 2.98 -12.22 -8.00
CA ILE A 320 2.14 -12.70 -6.90
C ILE A 320 1.12 -11.63 -6.47
N GLY A 321 1.55 -10.36 -6.35
CA GLY A 321 0.64 -9.24 -6.05
C GLY A 321 -0.46 -9.06 -7.10
N ILE A 322 -0.13 -9.24 -8.38
CA ILE A 322 -1.10 -9.20 -9.48
C ILE A 322 -2.11 -10.34 -9.34
N LEU A 323 -1.70 -11.56 -9.02
CA LEU A 323 -2.63 -12.70 -8.83
C LEU A 323 -3.66 -12.42 -7.73
N TYR A 324 -3.24 -11.87 -6.59
CA TYR A 324 -4.18 -11.48 -5.53
C TYR A 324 -5.10 -10.33 -5.95
N LYS A 325 -4.57 -9.32 -6.64
CA LYS A 325 -5.37 -8.19 -7.10
C LYS A 325 -6.39 -8.60 -8.17
N THR A 326 -6.02 -9.50 -9.08
CA THR A 326 -6.88 -9.92 -10.20
C THR A 326 -7.99 -10.87 -9.75
N ASN A 327 -7.69 -11.80 -8.85
CA ASN A 327 -8.63 -12.86 -8.47
C ASN A 327 -9.34 -12.64 -7.13
N ALA A 328 -8.89 -11.66 -6.36
CA ALA A 328 -9.46 -11.32 -5.05
C ALA A 328 -9.49 -9.78 -4.88
N SER A 329 -9.03 -9.28 -3.73
CA SER A 329 -8.85 -7.87 -3.48
C SER A 329 -7.61 -7.65 -2.61
N ILE A 330 -7.03 -6.45 -2.73
CA ILE A 330 -5.95 -5.95 -1.88
C ILE A 330 -6.43 -4.81 -0.97
N SER A 331 -7.75 -4.60 -0.88
CA SER A 331 -8.40 -3.56 -0.08
C SER A 331 -8.71 -4.09 1.32
N GLY A 332 -8.20 -3.40 2.35
CA GLY A 332 -8.51 -3.70 3.75
C GLY A 332 -10.01 -3.60 4.07
N ALA A 333 -10.72 -2.70 3.37
CA ALA A 333 -12.17 -2.56 3.43
C ALA A 333 -12.95 -3.74 2.83
N GLU A 334 -12.36 -4.53 1.93
CA GLU A 334 -13.08 -5.64 1.27
C GLU A 334 -12.73 -7.01 1.86
N VAL A 335 -11.45 -7.26 2.12
CA VAL A 335 -10.96 -8.59 2.53
C VAL A 335 -10.17 -8.57 3.84
N GLY A 336 -10.06 -7.43 4.51
CA GLY A 336 -9.26 -7.30 5.74
C GLY A 336 -7.75 -7.28 5.48
N CYS A 337 -6.98 -7.38 6.56
CA CYS A 337 -5.53 -7.18 6.53
C CYS A 337 -4.78 -8.36 5.88
N GLN A 338 -5.45 -9.51 5.71
CA GLN A 338 -4.94 -10.59 4.86
C GLN A 338 -4.71 -10.13 3.42
N GLY A 339 -5.54 -9.22 2.88
CA GLY A 339 -5.38 -8.64 1.54
C GLY A 339 -4.24 -7.62 1.44
N GLU A 340 -3.69 -7.20 2.56
CA GLU A 340 -2.63 -6.19 2.63
C GLU A 340 -1.32 -6.82 3.12
N ILE A 341 -1.20 -7.05 4.43
CA ILE A 341 0.01 -7.60 5.05
C ILE A 341 0.17 -9.08 4.70
N GLY A 342 -0.93 -9.83 4.60
CA GLY A 342 -0.88 -11.22 4.13
C GLY A 342 -0.36 -11.32 2.70
N VAL A 343 -0.89 -10.48 1.79
CA VAL A 343 -0.42 -10.42 0.40
C VAL A 343 1.04 -9.98 0.34
N SER A 344 1.43 -8.97 1.09
CA SER A 344 2.83 -8.52 1.15
C SER A 344 3.80 -9.60 1.65
N SER A 345 3.40 -10.35 2.68
CA SER A 345 4.14 -11.51 3.20
C SER A 345 4.30 -12.60 2.13
N SER A 346 3.22 -12.90 1.40
CA SER A 346 3.23 -13.85 0.28
C SER A 346 4.14 -13.42 -0.87
N MET A 347 4.02 -12.15 -1.29
CA MET A 347 4.90 -11.54 -2.28
C MET A 347 6.38 -11.61 -1.87
N ALA A 348 6.68 -11.27 -0.61
CA ALA A 348 8.04 -11.28 -0.08
C ALA A 348 8.63 -12.69 0.02
N ALA A 349 7.81 -13.68 0.41
CA ALA A 349 8.22 -15.08 0.49
C ALA A 349 8.59 -15.63 -0.89
N ALA A 350 7.77 -15.32 -1.90
CA ALA A 350 8.00 -15.72 -3.28
C ALA A 350 9.29 -15.09 -3.84
N GLY A 351 9.43 -13.77 -3.72
CA GLY A 351 10.60 -13.03 -4.17
C GLY A 351 11.89 -13.51 -3.50
N LEU A 352 11.87 -13.71 -2.17
CA LEU A 352 13.04 -14.22 -1.45
C LEU A 352 13.40 -15.65 -1.87
N THR A 353 12.41 -16.48 -2.17
CA THR A 353 12.64 -17.86 -2.63
C THR A 353 13.30 -17.88 -4.01
N ALA A 354 12.88 -16.99 -4.91
CA ALA A 354 13.54 -16.80 -6.21
C ALA A 354 15.00 -16.38 -6.04
N LEU A 355 15.28 -15.37 -5.18
CA LEU A 355 16.64 -14.91 -4.88
C LEU A 355 17.56 -15.97 -4.28
N ARG A 356 16.98 -16.98 -3.64
CA ARG A 356 17.70 -18.08 -2.99
C ARG A 356 17.78 -19.33 -3.87
N GLY A 357 17.36 -19.24 -5.13
CA GLY A 357 17.49 -20.31 -6.12
C GLY A 357 16.42 -21.40 -6.01
N GLY A 358 15.25 -21.10 -5.46
CA GLY A 358 14.14 -22.04 -5.45
C GLY A 358 13.57 -22.28 -6.85
N SER A 359 12.99 -23.46 -7.07
CA SER A 359 12.26 -23.75 -8.31
C SER A 359 11.00 -22.89 -8.45
N ASN A 360 10.43 -22.83 -9.66
CA ASN A 360 9.17 -22.11 -9.91
C ASN A 360 8.05 -22.60 -8.98
N GLU A 361 7.97 -23.91 -8.74
CA GLU A 361 7.01 -24.51 -7.81
C GLU A 361 7.28 -24.09 -6.36
N GLN A 362 8.55 -24.08 -5.93
CA GLN A 362 8.92 -23.63 -4.59
C GLN A 362 8.58 -22.15 -4.35
N ILE A 363 8.68 -21.31 -5.38
CA ILE A 363 8.26 -19.90 -5.32
C ILE A 363 6.76 -19.81 -5.01
N CYS A 364 5.92 -20.55 -5.73
CA CYS A 364 4.48 -20.59 -5.47
C CYS A 364 4.15 -21.21 -4.10
N ILE A 365 4.90 -22.23 -3.66
CA ILE A 365 4.74 -22.83 -2.32
C ILE A 365 5.09 -21.82 -1.22
N ALA A 366 6.14 -21.02 -1.39
CA ALA A 366 6.50 -20.00 -0.40
C ALA A 366 5.40 -18.93 -0.26
N ALA A 367 4.84 -18.49 -1.40
CA ALA A 367 3.70 -17.57 -1.44
C ALA A 367 2.48 -18.16 -0.73
N GLU A 368 2.16 -19.42 -1.03
CA GLU A 368 1.07 -20.18 -0.43
C GLU A 368 1.19 -20.23 1.09
N ILE A 369 2.32 -20.72 1.63
CA ILE A 369 2.53 -20.86 3.09
C ILE A 369 2.38 -19.51 3.80
N ALA A 370 2.95 -18.45 3.23
CA ALA A 370 2.89 -17.12 3.83
C ALA A 370 1.46 -16.56 3.88
N MET A 371 0.63 -16.86 2.87
CA MET A 371 -0.78 -16.46 2.86
C MET A 371 -1.64 -17.36 3.75
N GLU A 372 -1.40 -18.68 3.78
CA GLU A 372 -2.11 -19.59 4.70
C GLU A 372 -2.03 -19.10 6.14
N HIS A 373 -0.84 -18.66 6.58
CA HIS A 373 -0.61 -18.08 7.90
C HIS A 373 -1.16 -16.66 8.10
N SER A 374 -1.91 -16.14 7.13
CA SER A 374 -2.52 -14.82 7.14
C SER A 374 -4.04 -14.84 6.89
N LEU A 375 -4.62 -15.99 6.52
CA LEU A 375 -6.07 -16.15 6.32
C LEU A 375 -6.86 -15.83 7.61
N GLY A 376 -7.98 -15.15 7.45
CA GLY A 376 -8.85 -14.64 8.51
C GLY A 376 -8.38 -13.34 9.16
N MET A 377 -7.26 -12.74 8.75
CA MET A 377 -6.74 -11.54 9.41
C MET A 377 -7.59 -10.29 9.11
N THR A 378 -8.27 -9.77 10.13
CA THR A 378 -9.14 -8.59 10.08
C THR A 378 -8.36 -7.28 9.96
N CYS A 379 -8.97 -6.20 9.45
CA CYS A 379 -8.35 -4.87 9.36
C CYS A 379 -9.08 -3.88 10.25
N ASP A 380 -8.78 -3.88 11.54
CA ASP A 380 -9.52 -3.10 12.53
C ASP A 380 -8.54 -2.43 13.50
N PRO A 381 -7.78 -1.42 13.03
CA PRO A 381 -6.72 -0.82 13.83
C PRO A 381 -7.28 0.17 14.87
N ILE A 382 -6.53 0.35 15.96
CA ILE A 382 -6.93 1.22 17.08
C ILE A 382 -7.16 2.66 16.56
N GLY A 383 -8.33 3.22 16.84
CA GLY A 383 -8.70 4.57 16.42
C GLY A 383 -8.73 4.79 14.90
N GLY A 384 -8.73 3.73 14.10
CA GLY A 384 -8.66 3.83 12.64
C GLY A 384 -7.32 4.35 12.13
N LEU A 385 -6.23 4.15 12.89
CA LEU A 385 -4.90 4.66 12.55
C LEU A 385 -3.99 3.53 12.05
N VAL A 386 -3.15 3.80 11.05
CA VAL A 386 -2.17 2.83 10.54
C VAL A 386 -0.96 2.72 11.48
N GLN A 387 -1.21 2.34 12.74
CA GLN A 387 -0.22 2.24 13.81
C GLN A 387 -0.32 0.88 14.51
N VAL A 388 -1.35 0.68 15.32
CA VAL A 388 -1.56 -0.56 16.09
C VAL A 388 -2.81 -1.27 15.54
N PRO A 389 -2.71 -2.56 15.13
CA PRO A 389 -1.56 -3.46 15.15
C PRO A 389 -0.70 -3.44 13.86
N CYS A 390 -0.83 -2.42 13.02
CA CYS A 390 -0.23 -2.39 11.68
C CYS A 390 1.31 -2.50 11.70
N ILE A 391 1.98 -1.80 12.62
CA ILE A 391 3.44 -1.79 12.74
C ILE A 391 3.96 -3.19 13.12
N GLU A 392 3.36 -3.82 14.13
CA GLU A 392 3.72 -5.18 14.56
C GLU A 392 3.42 -6.21 13.49
N ARG A 393 2.30 -6.05 12.76
CA ARG A 393 1.94 -6.95 11.69
C ARG A 393 2.93 -6.90 10.51
N ASN A 394 3.57 -5.76 10.22
CA ASN A 394 4.64 -5.72 9.22
C ASN A 394 5.86 -6.52 9.65
N ALA A 395 6.29 -6.38 10.90
CA ALA A 395 7.40 -7.15 11.46
C ALA A 395 7.09 -8.67 11.43
N MET A 396 5.91 -9.05 11.91
CA MET A 396 5.45 -10.44 11.87
C MET A 396 5.29 -10.96 10.43
N GLY A 397 4.86 -10.11 9.48
CA GLY A 397 4.75 -10.43 8.06
C GLY A 397 6.11 -10.73 7.43
N ALA A 398 7.13 -9.91 7.71
CA ALA A 398 8.50 -10.16 7.23
C ALA A 398 9.06 -11.48 7.78
N MET A 399 8.83 -11.76 9.07
CA MET A 399 9.22 -13.00 9.72
C MET A 399 8.54 -14.23 9.09
N LYS A 400 7.22 -14.16 8.86
CA LYS A 400 6.46 -15.20 8.16
C LYS A 400 7.01 -15.44 6.75
N ALA A 401 7.28 -14.38 6.00
CA ALA A 401 7.79 -14.47 4.64
C ALA A 401 9.16 -15.17 4.57
N ILE A 402 10.08 -14.80 5.47
CA ILE A 402 11.41 -15.43 5.55
C ILE A 402 11.27 -16.91 5.92
N ASN A 403 10.42 -17.24 6.90
CA ASN A 403 10.23 -18.63 7.31
C ASN A 403 9.53 -19.47 6.22
N ALA A 404 8.52 -18.92 5.55
CA ALA A 404 7.84 -19.57 4.43
C ALA A 404 8.82 -19.89 3.28
N SER A 405 9.70 -18.95 2.93
CA SER A 405 10.78 -19.19 1.96
C SER A 405 11.71 -20.32 2.42
N ARG A 406 12.10 -20.35 3.70
CA ARG A 406 12.94 -21.43 4.25
C ARG A 406 12.24 -22.79 4.21
N MET A 407 10.94 -22.85 4.50
CA MET A 407 10.15 -24.07 4.44
C MET A 407 10.04 -24.57 3.01
N ALA A 408 9.71 -23.69 2.06
CA ALA A 408 9.58 -24.04 0.64
C ALA A 408 10.89 -24.59 0.04
N LEU A 409 12.03 -23.93 0.30
CA LEU A 409 13.34 -24.36 -0.20
C LEU A 409 13.78 -25.73 0.34
N LYS A 410 13.32 -26.11 1.54
CA LYS A 410 13.62 -27.41 2.16
C LYS A 410 12.58 -28.48 1.82
N ARG A 411 11.50 -28.10 1.13
CA ARG A 411 10.40 -29.01 0.81
C ARG A 411 10.78 -29.88 -0.39
N THR A 412 10.61 -31.20 -0.22
CA THR A 412 10.78 -32.21 -1.28
C THR A 412 9.46 -32.83 -1.71
N SER A 413 8.37 -32.59 -0.97
CA SER A 413 7.02 -33.06 -1.28
C SER A 413 6.27 -32.11 -2.20
N LYS A 414 5.32 -32.64 -2.97
CA LYS A 414 4.39 -31.81 -3.74
C LYS A 414 3.48 -31.00 -2.82
N CYS A 415 2.98 -29.88 -3.35
CA CYS A 415 1.95 -29.13 -2.64
C CYS A 415 0.60 -29.86 -2.68
N LEU A 416 -0.12 -29.84 -1.56
CA LEU A 416 -1.49 -30.36 -1.49
C LEU A 416 -2.53 -29.29 -1.84
N ILE A 417 -2.22 -28.04 -1.52
CA ILE A 417 -3.09 -26.88 -1.74
C ILE A 417 -2.33 -25.93 -2.67
N SER A 418 -2.90 -25.62 -3.84
CA SER A 418 -2.27 -24.67 -4.76
C SER A 418 -2.45 -23.24 -4.26
N LEU A 419 -1.55 -22.34 -4.69
CA LEU A 419 -1.67 -20.91 -4.41
C LEU A 419 -3.02 -20.35 -4.85
N ASP A 420 -3.55 -20.79 -5.99
CA ASP A 420 -4.86 -20.39 -6.50
C ASP A 420 -5.99 -20.70 -5.51
N LYS A 421 -6.00 -21.89 -4.91
CA LYS A 421 -6.99 -22.25 -3.87
C LYS A 421 -6.87 -21.37 -2.63
N VAL A 422 -5.65 -20.98 -2.27
CA VAL A 422 -5.42 -20.08 -1.12
C VAL A 422 -5.89 -18.66 -1.44
N ILE A 423 -5.69 -18.17 -2.67
CA ILE A 423 -6.24 -16.89 -3.14
C ILE A 423 -7.77 -16.91 -3.08
N ASP A 424 -8.39 -17.97 -3.60
CA ASP A 424 -9.84 -18.13 -3.55
C ASP A 424 -10.36 -18.16 -2.11
N THR A 425 -9.69 -18.91 -1.23
CA THR A 425 -10.03 -18.98 0.19
C THR A 425 -9.90 -17.63 0.87
N MET A 426 -8.84 -16.86 0.58
CA MET A 426 -8.68 -15.49 1.05
C MET A 426 -9.87 -14.62 0.60
N PHE A 427 -10.30 -14.73 -0.65
CA PHE A 427 -11.41 -13.91 -1.12
C PHE A 427 -12.74 -14.27 -0.44
N GLN A 428 -13.04 -15.57 -0.30
CA GLN A 428 -14.27 -16.01 0.38
C GLN A 428 -14.28 -15.63 1.85
N THR A 429 -13.18 -15.86 2.57
CA THR A 429 -13.05 -15.44 3.98
C THR A 429 -13.20 -13.92 4.15
N GLY A 430 -12.70 -13.14 3.19
CA GLY A 430 -12.91 -11.70 3.15
C GLY A 430 -14.39 -11.31 2.98
N LYS A 431 -15.11 -11.99 2.07
CA LYS A 431 -16.56 -11.78 1.88
C LYS A 431 -17.36 -12.12 3.13
N ASP A 432 -16.99 -13.20 3.82
CA ASP A 432 -17.63 -13.65 5.06
C ASP A 432 -17.28 -12.78 6.27
N MET A 433 -16.19 -12.02 6.19
CA MET A 433 -15.75 -11.13 7.26
C MET A 433 -16.81 -10.05 7.51
N ASN A 434 -17.29 -9.95 8.75
CA ASN A 434 -18.24 -8.90 9.11
C ASN A 434 -17.63 -7.51 8.86
N LYS A 435 -18.40 -6.61 8.22
CA LYS A 435 -17.98 -5.24 7.86
C LYS A 435 -17.36 -4.46 9.02
N LYS A 436 -17.82 -4.67 10.25
CA LYS A 436 -17.29 -3.99 11.45
C LYS A 436 -15.85 -4.39 11.82
N TYR A 437 -15.34 -5.50 11.28
CA TYR A 437 -13.96 -5.97 11.48
C TYR A 437 -13.07 -5.75 10.23
N ARG A 438 -13.59 -5.02 9.25
CA ARG A 438 -12.81 -4.48 8.12
C ARG A 438 -12.41 -3.04 8.43
N GLU A 439 -11.88 -2.31 7.45
CA GLU A 439 -11.37 -0.93 7.57
C GLU A 439 -12.47 0.13 7.87
N THR A 440 -13.42 -0.14 8.76
CA THR A 440 -14.53 0.76 9.14
C THR A 440 -14.37 1.33 10.54
N SER A 441 -13.46 0.78 11.36
CA SER A 441 -13.23 1.18 12.76
C SER A 441 -14.46 1.05 13.68
N LEU A 442 -15.39 0.16 13.33
CA LEU A 442 -16.64 -0.04 14.08
C LEU A 442 -16.59 -1.26 15.02
N GLY A 443 -15.43 -1.91 15.17
CA GLY A 443 -15.30 -3.17 15.89
C GLY A 443 -13.99 -3.32 16.66
N GLY A 444 -13.81 -4.54 17.18
CA GLY A 444 -12.57 -5.08 17.75
C GLY A 444 -11.64 -4.07 18.43
N LEU A 445 -10.42 -3.93 17.92
CA LEU A 445 -9.41 -3.05 18.50
C LEU A 445 -9.70 -1.57 18.21
N ALA A 446 -10.43 -1.25 17.14
CA ALA A 446 -10.71 0.13 16.79
C ALA A 446 -11.56 0.87 17.84
N LEU A 447 -12.43 0.14 18.55
CA LEU A 447 -13.25 0.68 19.65
C LEU A 447 -12.45 1.07 20.90
N ILE A 448 -11.18 0.67 20.98
CA ILE A 448 -10.32 1.01 22.12
C ILE A 448 -9.80 2.44 21.93
N HIS A 449 -10.61 3.41 22.32
CA HIS A 449 -10.20 4.80 22.41
C HIS A 449 -9.63 5.03 23.81
N LEU A 450 -8.30 5.05 23.93
CA LEU A 450 -7.61 5.41 25.19
C LEU A 450 -7.83 4.42 26.33
N ALA A 451 -7.40 3.16 26.17
CA ALA A 451 -6.97 2.43 27.36
C ALA A 451 -5.76 3.20 27.94
N PRO A 452 -5.68 3.46 29.26
CA PRO A 452 -4.44 3.93 29.85
C PRO A 452 -3.30 3.00 29.40
N PRO A 453 -2.10 3.52 29.09
CA PRO A 453 -0.97 2.67 28.73
C PRO A 453 -0.86 1.57 29.79
N CYS A 454 -0.76 0.31 29.37
CA CYS A 454 -0.54 -0.79 30.30
C CYS A 454 0.75 -0.48 31.06
N GLU A 455 0.63 -0.03 32.31
CA GLU A 455 1.75 0.17 33.24
C GLU A 455 2.41 -1.16 33.62
#